data_AF-A0A077JGF3-F1
#
_entry.id   AF-A0A077JGF3-F1
#
_cell.length_a   1.000
_cell.length_b   1.000
_cell.length_c   1.000
_cell.angle_alpha   90.00
_cell.angle_beta   90.00
_cell.angle_gamma   90.00
#
_symmetry.space_group_name_H-M   'P 1'
#
loop_
_entity.id
_entity.type
_entity.pdbx_description
1 polymer ?
#
loop_
_entity_poly.entity_id
_entity_poly.type
_entity_poly.pdbx_seq_one_letter_code
_entity_poly.pdbx_strand_id
1 'polypeptide(L)'
;MAKVYVLLYSARTENEGIHTVQRDDRTKVLMFEFEDDATRYALLLEAQDFPSPSIESLDSEEVEEFCRKADYDYELIKAGMLAIPPETNVNSDWKNEKIPKKNDLPETTYDMSSDELDRIRRQLEGLI
;
A
#
# COMPACT_ATOMS: atom_id res chain seq x y z
N MET A 1 12.65 -23.40 -7.93
CA MET A 1 11.76 -22.28 -7.58
C MET A 1 12.60 -21.21 -6.90
N ALA A 2 12.47 -19.97 -7.36
CA ALA A 2 13.12 -18.81 -6.76
C ALA A 2 12.09 -18.09 -5.89
N LYS A 3 12.48 -17.68 -4.68
CA LYS A 3 11.62 -16.88 -3.81
C LYS A 3 11.68 -15.42 -4.21
N VAL A 4 10.53 -14.77 -4.21
CA VAL A 4 10.37 -13.33 -4.43
C VAL A 4 9.52 -12.74 -3.32
N TYR A 5 9.64 -11.43 -3.12
CA TYR A 5 8.85 -10.67 -2.16
C TYR A 5 7.81 -9.85 -2.92
N VAL A 6 6.57 -9.89 -2.47
CA VAL A 6 5.46 -9.12 -3.03
C VAL A 6 4.74 -8.37 -1.91
N LEU A 7 3.94 -7.37 -2.30
CA LEU A 7 3.14 -6.58 -1.38
C LEU A 7 1.71 -7.11 -1.40
N LEU A 8 1.17 -7.47 -0.23
CA LEU A 8 -0.21 -7.91 -0.06
C LEU A 8 -0.98 -6.93 0.83
N TYR A 9 -2.25 -6.72 0.50
CA TYR A 9 -3.22 -6.03 1.33
C TYR A 9 -4.16 -7.02 1.99
N SER A 10 -4.56 -6.72 3.22
CA SER A 10 -5.44 -7.59 4.02
C SER A 10 -4.93 -9.03 4.11
N ALA A 11 -3.62 -9.20 4.24
CA ALA A 11 -2.98 -10.51 4.30
C ALA A 11 -3.62 -11.38 5.40
N ARG A 12 -3.81 -12.67 5.11
CA ARG A 12 -4.41 -13.67 6.01
C ARG A 12 -5.88 -13.42 6.32
N THR A 13 -6.59 -12.73 5.44
CA THR A 13 -8.04 -12.54 5.51
C THR A 13 -8.73 -13.05 4.24
N GLU A 14 -10.06 -13.10 4.24
CA GLU A 14 -10.85 -13.50 3.06
C GLU A 14 -10.73 -12.50 1.90
N ASN A 15 -10.27 -11.27 2.17
CA ASN A 15 -10.11 -10.17 1.21
C ASN A 15 -8.65 -9.87 0.89
N GLU A 16 -7.79 -10.89 0.96
CA GLU A 16 -6.39 -10.75 0.59
C GLU A 16 -6.24 -10.38 -0.90
N GLY A 17 -5.41 -9.38 -1.17
CA GLY A 17 -5.17 -8.91 -2.54
C GLY A 17 -3.71 -8.53 -2.76
N ILE A 18 -3.15 -8.92 -3.90
CA ILE A 18 -1.80 -8.53 -4.30
C ILE A 18 -1.79 -7.10 -4.85
N HIS A 19 -0.82 -6.30 -4.41
CA HIS A 19 -0.64 -4.96 -4.94
C HIS A 19 -0.24 -5.02 -6.42
N THR A 20 -0.88 -4.21 -7.24
CA THR A 20 -0.59 -4.06 -8.66
C THR A 20 -0.35 -2.60 -9.00
N VAL A 21 0.44 -2.38 -10.05
CA VAL A 21 0.69 -1.05 -10.61
C VAL A 21 0.24 -1.03 -12.05
N GLN A 22 -0.28 0.10 -12.51
CA GLN A 22 -0.55 0.30 -13.92
C GLN A 22 0.65 0.99 -14.58
N ARG A 23 1.21 0.38 -15.62
CA ARG A 23 2.29 0.93 -16.44
C ARG A 23 2.06 0.56 -17.90
N ASP A 24 2.15 1.54 -18.80
CA ASP A 24 1.97 1.34 -20.25
C ASP A 24 0.66 0.61 -20.60
N ASP A 25 -0.45 1.02 -19.97
CA ASP A 25 -1.78 0.40 -20.11
C ASP A 25 -1.88 -1.08 -19.68
N ARG A 26 -0.84 -1.62 -19.04
CA ARG A 26 -0.82 -2.98 -18.48
C ARG A 26 -0.82 -2.94 -16.95
N THR A 27 -1.60 -3.83 -16.35
CA THR A 27 -1.56 -4.08 -14.91
C THR A 27 -0.40 -5.03 -14.61
N LYS A 28 0.48 -4.65 -13.69
CA LYS A 28 1.69 -5.40 -13.36
C LYS A 28 1.78 -5.70 -11.88
N VAL A 29 2.24 -6.90 -11.54
CA VAL A 29 2.73 -7.24 -10.19
C VAL A 29 4.23 -6.99 -10.14
N LEU A 30 4.70 -6.27 -9.12
CA LEU A 30 6.14 -6.11 -8.86
C LEU A 30 6.62 -7.25 -7.95
N MET A 31 7.62 -8.00 -8.42
CA MET A 31 8.28 -9.06 -7.68
C MET A 31 9.68 -8.58 -7.29
N PHE A 32 10.00 -8.52 -6.01
CA PHE A 32 11.30 -8.07 -5.53
C PHE A 32 12.19 -9.27 -5.20
N GLU A 33 13.45 -9.25 -5.62
CA GLU A 33 14.43 -10.28 -5.23
C GLU A 33 14.85 -10.17 -3.75
N PHE A 34 14.72 -8.98 -3.16
CA PHE A 34 15.16 -8.70 -1.81
C PHE A 34 14.08 -7.99 -0.99
N GLU A 35 13.93 -8.39 0.27
CA GLU A 35 12.87 -7.91 1.15
C GLU A 35 12.97 -6.40 1.40
N ASP A 36 14.19 -5.89 1.67
CA ASP A 36 14.40 -4.47 1.94
C ASP A 36 13.96 -3.56 0.78
N ASP A 37 14.07 -4.04 -0.46
CA ASP A 37 13.61 -3.29 -1.63
C ASP A 37 12.08 -3.21 -1.67
N ALA A 38 11.39 -4.29 -1.31
CA ALA A 38 9.93 -4.32 -1.16
C ALA A 38 9.46 -3.43 -0.01
N THR A 39 10.15 -3.47 1.14
CA THR A 39 9.88 -2.59 2.30
C THR A 39 10.04 -1.12 1.92
N ARG A 40 11.11 -0.77 1.21
CA ARG A 40 11.32 0.60 0.75
C ARG A 40 10.21 1.05 -0.21
N TYR A 41 9.78 0.18 -1.11
CA TYR A 41 8.66 0.48 -2.01
C TYR A 41 7.34 0.68 -1.23
N ALA A 42 7.06 -0.14 -0.22
CA ALA A 42 5.91 0.02 0.66
C ALA A 42 5.89 1.38 1.37
N LEU A 43 7.04 1.85 1.87
CA LEU A 43 7.16 3.19 2.47
C LEU A 43 6.82 4.32 1.48
N LEU A 44 7.18 4.16 0.21
CA LEU A 44 6.83 5.13 -0.83
C LEU A 44 5.32 5.14 -1.14
N LEU A 45 4.64 3.99 -1.00
CA LEU A 45 3.18 3.91 -1.12
C LEU A 45 2.49 4.58 0.06
N GLU A 46 2.96 4.33 1.29
CA GLU A 46 2.42 4.99 2.49
C GLU A 46 2.55 6.52 2.43
N ALA A 47 3.66 7.02 1.88
CA ALA A 47 3.86 8.44 1.64
C ALA A 47 2.86 9.05 0.63
N GLN A 48 2.16 8.21 -0.14
CA GLN A 48 1.09 8.59 -1.06
C GLN A 48 -0.31 8.26 -0.49
N ASP A 49 -0.43 8.14 0.84
CA ASP A 49 -1.67 7.83 1.56
C ASP A 49 -2.29 6.46 1.23
N PHE A 50 -1.51 5.52 0.68
CA PHE A 50 -1.95 4.13 0.57
C PHE A 50 -1.90 3.43 1.94
N PRO A 51 -2.76 2.42 2.16
CA PRO A 51 -2.62 1.55 3.34
C PRO A 51 -1.23 0.91 3.37
N SER A 52 -0.78 0.53 4.57
CA SER A 52 0.46 -0.23 4.76
C SER A 52 0.27 -1.67 4.25
N PRO A 53 1.02 -2.12 3.23
CA PRO A 53 0.96 -3.49 2.76
C PRO A 53 1.83 -4.40 3.64
N SER A 54 1.48 -5.69 3.70
CA SER A 54 2.35 -6.72 4.25
C SER A 54 3.31 -7.22 3.18
N ILE A 55 4.59 -7.34 3.52
CA ILE A 55 5.59 -7.97 2.66
C ILE A 55 5.54 -9.47 2.90
N GLU A 56 5.29 -10.25 1.86
CA GLU A 56 5.20 -11.71 1.95
C GLU A 56 6.12 -12.36 0.91
N SER A 57 6.76 -13.46 1.31
CA SER A 57 7.64 -14.23 0.43
C SER A 57 6.84 -15.33 -0.26
N LEU A 58 6.81 -15.32 -1.59
CA LEU A 58 6.12 -16.31 -2.43
C LEU A 58 7.10 -16.95 -3.41
N ASP A 59 6.72 -18.11 -3.94
CA ASP A 59 7.45 -18.72 -5.06
C ASP A 59 7.15 -17.92 -6.35
N SER A 60 8.20 -17.58 -7.12
CA SER A 60 8.04 -16.78 -8.34
C SER A 60 7.06 -17.43 -9.32
N GLU A 61 7.14 -18.75 -9.48
CA GLU A 61 6.25 -19.53 -10.35
C GLU A 61 4.76 -19.36 -9.95
N GLU A 62 4.44 -19.29 -8.66
CA GLU A 62 3.08 -19.08 -8.17
C GLU A 62 2.56 -17.69 -8.54
N VAL A 63 3.40 -16.66 -8.38
CA VAL A 63 3.07 -15.28 -8.77
C VAL A 63 2.88 -15.16 -10.28
N GLU A 64 3.75 -15.80 -11.07
CA GLU A 64 3.64 -15.83 -12.54
C GLU A 64 2.35 -16.54 -13.00
N GLU A 65 1.97 -17.64 -12.35
CA GLU A 65 0.71 -18.31 -12.63
C GLU A 65 -0.51 -17.46 -12.28
N PHE A 66 -0.47 -16.76 -11.15
CA PHE A 66 -1.51 -15.80 -10.76
C PHE A 66 -1.66 -14.72 -11.83
N CYS A 67 -0.55 -14.10 -12.25
CA CYS A 67 -0.55 -13.06 -13.27
C CYS A 67 -1.15 -13.56 -14.58
N ARG A 68 -0.76 -14.76 -15.03
CA ARG A 68 -1.31 -15.37 -16.25
C ARG A 68 -2.82 -15.63 -16.17
N LYS A 69 -3.34 -16.05 -15.01
CA LYS A 69 -4.77 -16.30 -14.80
C LYS A 69 -5.57 -14.98 -14.77
N ALA A 70 -4.97 -13.91 -14.29
CA ALA A 70 -5.59 -12.58 -14.16
C ALA A 70 -5.39 -11.67 -15.39
N ASP A 71 -4.65 -12.11 -16.42
CA ASP A 71 -4.18 -11.28 -17.54
C ASP A 71 -3.36 -10.05 -17.11
N TYR A 72 -2.52 -10.26 -16.09
CA TYR A 72 -1.54 -9.27 -15.64
C TYR A 72 -0.14 -9.62 -16.16
N ASP A 73 0.69 -8.59 -16.30
CA ASP A 73 2.13 -8.77 -16.46
C ASP A 73 2.79 -8.81 -15.08
N TYR A 74 4.09 -9.12 -15.07
CA TYR A 74 4.92 -9.02 -13.87
C TYR A 74 6.25 -8.36 -14.21
N GLU A 75 6.88 -7.75 -13.21
CA GLU A 75 8.20 -7.13 -13.33
C GLU A 75 9.07 -7.61 -12.16
N LEU A 76 10.23 -8.21 -12.48
CA LEU A 76 11.21 -8.63 -11.48
C LEU A 76 12.18 -7.49 -11.18
N ILE A 77 12.12 -6.97 -9.96
CA ILE A 77 13.01 -5.94 -9.44
C ILE A 77 14.23 -6.61 -8.83
N LYS A 78 15.39 -6.40 -9.45
CA LYS A 78 16.67 -6.93 -8.99
C LYS A 78 17.11 -6.28 -7.68
N ALA A 79 17.84 -7.04 -6.86
CA ALA A 79 18.33 -6.55 -5.57
C ALA A 79 19.09 -5.22 -5.72
N GLY A 80 18.73 -4.23 -4.91
CA GLY A 80 19.31 -2.89 -4.90
C GLY A 80 18.76 -1.94 -5.97
N MET A 81 17.90 -2.40 -6.89
CA MET A 81 17.23 -1.51 -7.84
C MET A 81 16.11 -0.73 -7.16
N LEU A 82 15.99 0.54 -7.52
CA LEU A 82 14.95 1.42 -7.00
C LEU A 82 13.72 1.35 -7.90
N ALA A 83 12.63 0.75 -7.39
CA ALA A 83 11.31 0.88 -7.99
C ALA A 83 10.62 2.12 -7.41
N ILE A 84 10.03 2.96 -8.27
CA ILE A 84 9.25 4.13 -7.87
C ILE A 84 7.77 3.88 -8.22
N PRO A 85 6.85 4.00 -7.25
CA PRO A 85 5.41 3.93 -7.51
C PRO A 85 4.96 5.08 -8.44
N PRO A 86 3.99 4.85 -9.34
CA PRO A 86 3.40 5.92 -10.16
C PRO A 86 2.79 7.03 -9.28
N GLU A 87 2.83 8.28 -9.74
CA GLU A 87 2.26 9.42 -9.00
C GLU A 87 0.73 9.48 -9.05
N THR A 88 0.11 8.80 -10.01
CA THR A 88 -1.35 8.75 -10.17
C THR A 88 -1.86 7.38 -9.77
N ASN A 89 -2.70 7.34 -8.74
CA ASN A 89 -3.41 6.14 -8.34
C ASN A 89 -4.59 5.87 -9.29
N VAL A 90 -4.73 4.64 -9.77
CA VAL A 90 -6.02 4.18 -10.30
C VAL A 90 -6.87 3.73 -9.13
N ASN A 91 -8.02 4.36 -8.95
CA ASN A 91 -8.95 4.00 -7.88
C ASN A 91 -9.56 2.61 -8.18
N SER A 92 -8.82 1.55 -7.90
CA SER A 92 -9.37 0.20 -7.80
C SER A 92 -10.22 0.20 -6.53
N ASP A 93 -11.54 0.19 -6.71
CA ASP A 93 -12.55 0.15 -5.65
C ASP A 93 -12.49 -1.17 -4.85
N TRP A 94 -11.36 -1.47 -4.20
CA TRP A 94 -11.19 -2.58 -3.27
C TRP A 94 -11.98 -2.38 -1.97
N LYS A 95 -12.65 -1.22 -1.81
CA LYS A 95 -13.52 -0.88 -0.67
C LYS A 95 -14.97 -1.35 -0.80
N ASN A 96 -15.34 -2.10 -1.85
CA ASN A 96 -16.76 -2.40 -2.09
C ASN A 96 -17.22 -3.82 -1.72
N GLU A 97 -16.76 -4.33 -0.57
CA GLU A 97 -17.57 -5.27 0.19
C GLU A 97 -18.42 -4.50 1.20
N LYS A 98 -19.74 -4.59 1.02
CA LYS A 98 -20.77 -3.83 1.72
C LYS A 98 -20.77 -4.14 3.22
N ILE A 99 -20.09 -3.32 4.02
CA ILE A 99 -20.39 -3.18 5.44
C ILE A 99 -21.71 -2.39 5.54
N PRO A 100 -22.76 -2.91 6.19
CA PRO A 100 -24.05 -2.24 6.28
C PRO A 100 -23.90 -0.86 6.93
N LYS A 101 -24.43 0.17 6.26
CA LYS A 101 -24.46 1.56 6.72
C LYS A 101 -24.98 1.63 8.15
N LYS A 102 -24.13 2.09 9.06
CA LYS A 102 -24.55 2.71 10.32
C LYS A 102 -23.56 3.82 10.64
N ASN A 103 -24.02 5.07 10.51
CA ASN A 103 -23.50 6.34 11.07
C ASN A 103 -24.38 7.44 10.42
N ASP A 104 -25.11 8.37 11.05
CA ASP A 104 -25.18 8.82 12.44
C ASP A 104 -23.84 8.75 13.17
N LEU A 105 -22.88 9.55 12.73
CA LEU A 105 -21.92 10.31 13.56
C LEU A 105 -21.15 11.31 12.66
N PRO A 106 -20.85 12.51 13.17
CA PRO A 106 -20.59 13.72 12.38
C PRO A 106 -19.17 13.80 11.82
N GLU A 107 -19.05 14.50 10.69
CA GLU A 107 -17.79 14.93 10.08
C GLU A 107 -16.91 15.64 11.11
N THR A 108 -15.76 15.07 11.45
CA THR A 108 -14.70 15.80 12.14
C THR A 108 -13.66 16.19 11.11
N THR A 109 -13.93 17.27 10.39
CA THR A 109 -12.86 18.10 9.84
C THR A 109 -12.08 18.64 11.04
N TYR A 110 -10.85 18.17 11.23
CA TYR A 110 -9.94 18.77 12.22
C TYR A 110 -9.47 20.12 11.69
N ASP A 111 -10.37 21.10 11.69
CA ASP A 111 -10.04 22.51 11.68
C ASP A 111 -9.74 22.90 13.12
N MET A 112 -8.52 22.62 13.58
CA MET A 112 -8.11 23.08 14.90
C MET A 112 -7.96 24.61 14.84
N SER A 113 -8.78 25.31 15.62
CA SER A 113 -8.68 26.77 15.72
C SER A 113 -7.28 27.19 16.18
N SER A 114 -6.80 28.34 15.71
CA SER A 114 -5.49 28.90 16.08
C SER A 114 -5.27 28.98 17.60
N ASP A 115 -6.35 29.20 18.35
CA ASP A 115 -6.34 29.25 19.81
C ASP A 115 -6.06 27.89 20.46
N GLU A 116 -6.40 26.79 19.80
CA GLU A 116 -6.16 25.44 20.29
C GLU A 116 -4.70 25.02 20.08
N LEU A 117 -4.11 25.43 18.95
CA LEU A 117 -2.67 25.29 18.72
C LEU A 117 -1.81 26.07 19.73
N ASP A 118 -2.22 27.29 20.09
CA ASP A 118 -1.46 28.12 21.05
C ASP A 118 -1.49 27.51 22.47
N ARG A 119 -2.61 26.88 22.85
CA ARG A 119 -2.73 26.14 24.11
C ARG A 119 -1.81 24.92 24.15
N ILE A 120 -1.75 24.14 23.08
CA ILE A 120 -0.88 22.96 22.98
C ILE A 120 0.59 23.40 23.06
N ARG A 121 0.97 24.50 22.40
CA ARG A 121 2.33 25.04 22.40
C ARG A 121 2.80 25.43 23.82
N ARG A 122 1.97 26.14 24.58
CA ARG A 122 2.29 26.52 25.98
C ARG A 122 2.45 25.33 26.91
N GLN A 123 1.72 24.23 26.65
CA GLN A 123 1.78 23.04 27.50
C GLN A 123 3.12 22.30 27.38
N LEU A 124 3.78 22.40 26.23
CA LEU A 124 5.09 21.78 25.96
C LEU A 124 6.28 22.60 26.49
N GLU A 125 6.12 23.92 26.64
CA GLU A 125 7.17 24.81 27.18
C GLU A 125 7.32 24.74 28.70
N GLY A 126 6.44 24.02 29.40
CA GLY A 126 6.51 23.80 30.86
C GLY A 126 7.26 22.54 31.30
N LEU A 127 7.93 21.83 30.38
CA LEU A 127 8.60 20.56 30.63
C LEU A 127 10.14 20.63 30.52
N ILE A 128 10.73 21.76 30.94
CA ILE A 128 12.18 21.96 31.13
C ILE A 128 12.44 22.64 32.47
#